data_AF-A0A429X2F1-F1
#
_entry.id   AF-A0A429X2F1-F1
#
_cell.length_a   1.000
_cell.length_b   1.000
_cell.length_c   1.000
_cell.angle_alpha   90.00
_cell.angle_beta   90.00
_cell.angle_gamma   90.00
#
_symmetry.space_group_name_H-M   'P 1'
#
loop_
_entity.id
_entity.type
_entity.pdbx_description
1 polymer ?
#
loop_
_entity_poly.entity_id
_entity_poly.type
_entity_poly.pdbx_seq_one_letter_code
_entity_poly.pdbx_strand_id
1 'polypeptide(L)'
;MAKKRLFREISRCFKVCDACPMNGQVISDAAPEEPNSYQSVCGKCPIYKRMRSAGAELWEKDTNIEFLLSKGKKLTADEVLYLLEQGATKKSIQHALGFSNPKQLNGFLNAIYQSKGWKTDKVM
;
A
#
# COMPACT_ATOMS: atom_id res chain seq x y z
N MET A 1 -4.57 9.44 -0.29
CA MET A 1 -5.07 9.81 -1.64
C MET A 1 -4.61 8.83 -2.74
N ALA A 2 -3.39 8.30 -2.69
CA ALA A 2 -2.83 7.40 -3.72
C ALA A 2 -3.60 6.07 -3.90
N LYS A 3 -3.91 5.34 -2.82
CA LYS A 3 -4.64 4.06 -2.89
C LYS A 3 -5.99 4.14 -3.59
N LYS A 4 -6.79 5.18 -3.31
CA LYS A 4 -8.09 5.41 -3.98
C LYS A 4 -7.93 5.61 -5.49
N ARG A 5 -6.85 6.27 -5.93
CA ARG A 5 -6.50 6.41 -7.35
C ARG A 5 -6.13 5.05 -7.95
N LEU A 6 -5.30 4.26 -7.27
CA LEU A 6 -4.90 2.93 -7.73
C LEU A 6 -6.09 1.96 -7.83
N PHE A 7 -6.98 1.92 -6.83
CA PHE A 7 -8.22 1.13 -6.90
C PHE A 7 -9.11 1.55 -8.07
N ARG A 8 -9.23 2.85 -8.34
CA ARG A 8 -9.97 3.34 -9.52
C ARG A 8 -9.31 2.92 -10.82
N GLU A 9 -7.99 2.95 -10.90
CA GLU A 9 -7.26 2.53 -12.11
C GLU A 9 -7.38 1.02 -12.35
N ILE A 10 -7.27 0.21 -11.30
CA ILE A 10 -7.52 -1.24 -11.37
C ILE A 10 -8.96 -1.49 -11.82
N SER A 11 -9.95 -0.83 -11.20
CA SER A 11 -11.36 -0.99 -11.59
C SER A 11 -11.62 -0.63 -13.05
N ARG A 12 -10.96 0.42 -13.58
CA ARG A 12 -11.04 0.78 -15.01
C ARG A 12 -10.45 -0.31 -15.90
N CYS A 13 -9.27 -0.84 -15.55
CA CYS A 13 -8.64 -1.90 -16.32
C CYS A 13 -9.47 -3.19 -16.29
N PHE A 14 -10.03 -3.56 -15.13
CA PHE A 14 -10.90 -4.72 -14.98
C PHE A 14 -12.10 -4.67 -15.92
N LYS A 15 -12.80 -3.53 -16.01
CA LYS A 15 -13.93 -3.38 -16.94
C LYS A 15 -13.57 -3.67 -18.40
N VAL A 16 -12.35 -3.34 -18.80
CA VAL A 16 -11.85 -3.62 -20.16
C VAL A 16 -11.47 -5.10 -20.30
N CYS A 17 -10.83 -5.67 -19.27
CA CYS A 17 -10.51 -7.11 -19.24
C CYS A 17 -11.76 -7.99 -19.25
N ASP A 18 -12.82 -7.62 -18.53
CA ASP A 18 -14.06 -8.40 -18.45
C ASP A 18 -14.76 -8.50 -19.81
N ALA A 19 -14.66 -7.45 -20.64
CA ALA A 19 -15.18 -7.43 -22.00
C ALA A 19 -14.22 -8.05 -23.04
N CYS A 20 -13.04 -8.54 -22.62
CA CYS A 20 -12.05 -9.07 -23.53
C CYS A 20 -12.49 -10.45 -24.07
N PRO A 21 -12.45 -10.68 -25.39
CA PRO A 21 -12.75 -12.00 -25.98
C PRO A 21 -11.87 -13.14 -25.44
N MET A 22 -10.70 -12.80 -24.91
CA MET A 22 -9.72 -13.75 -24.37
C MET A 22 -9.96 -14.08 -22.88
N ASN A 23 -10.85 -13.38 -22.17
CA ASN A 23 -11.01 -13.51 -20.72
C ASN A 23 -11.39 -14.95 -20.28
N GLY A 24 -12.12 -15.68 -21.12
CA GLY A 24 -12.49 -17.10 -20.87
C GLY A 24 -11.41 -18.12 -21.27
N GLN A 25 -10.29 -17.69 -21.84
CA GLN A 25 -9.20 -18.58 -22.27
C GLN A 25 -8.09 -18.71 -21.22
N VAL A 26 -8.17 -17.93 -20.13
CA VAL A 26 -7.11 -17.84 -19.14
C VAL A 26 -7.45 -18.67 -17.90
N ILE A 27 -6.47 -19.44 -17.42
CA ILE A 27 -6.52 -20.13 -16.12
C ILE A 27 -5.66 -19.35 -15.13
N SER A 28 -6.23 -19.02 -13.97
CA SER A 28 -5.55 -18.19 -12.96
C SER A 28 -4.35 -18.84 -12.32
N ASP A 29 -4.43 -20.16 -12.14
CA ASP A 29 -3.49 -20.91 -11.33
C ASP A 29 -2.42 -21.61 -12.21
N ALA A 30 -2.49 -21.44 -13.53
CA ALA A 30 -1.52 -21.97 -14.48
C ALA A 30 -0.18 -21.23 -14.36
N ALA A 31 0.93 -21.97 -14.48
CA ALA A 31 2.26 -21.39 -14.43
C ALA A 31 2.48 -20.39 -15.58
N PRO A 32 3.30 -19.34 -15.43
CA PRO A 32 3.46 -18.28 -16.44
C PRO A 32 3.80 -18.79 -17.85
N GLU A 33 4.53 -19.89 -17.96
CA GLU A 33 4.95 -20.56 -19.19
C GLU A 33 3.85 -21.38 -19.87
N GLU A 34 2.75 -21.69 -19.18
CA GLU A 34 1.66 -22.47 -19.75
C GLU A 34 0.88 -21.65 -20.80
N PRO A 35 0.39 -22.26 -21.90
CA PRO A 35 -0.26 -21.53 -23.00
C PRO A 35 -1.50 -20.72 -22.59
N ASN A 36 -2.23 -21.18 -21.58
CA ASN A 36 -3.46 -20.58 -21.05
C ASN A 36 -3.22 -19.76 -19.77
N SER A 37 -1.96 -19.50 -19.40
CA SER A 37 -1.65 -18.63 -18.27
C SER A 37 -1.99 -17.17 -18.60
N TYR A 38 -2.20 -16.35 -17.55
CA TYR A 38 -2.35 -14.91 -17.73
C TYR A 38 -1.14 -14.28 -18.43
N GLN A 39 0.06 -14.80 -18.20
CA GLN A 39 1.28 -14.25 -18.77
C GLN A 39 1.39 -14.59 -20.27
N SER A 40 1.00 -15.80 -20.67
CA SER A 40 1.02 -16.24 -22.06
C SER A 40 -0.06 -15.57 -22.90
N VAL A 41 -1.30 -15.49 -22.38
CA VAL A 41 -2.44 -14.92 -23.12
C VAL A 41 -2.44 -13.40 -23.07
N CYS A 42 -2.22 -12.82 -21.88
CA CYS A 42 -2.39 -11.39 -21.64
C CYS A 42 -1.06 -10.64 -21.41
N GLY A 43 0.09 -11.31 -21.34
CA GLY A 43 1.35 -10.67 -20.94
C GLY A 43 1.85 -9.55 -21.86
N LYS A 44 1.37 -9.50 -23.12
CA LYS A 44 1.64 -8.38 -24.04
C LYS A 44 0.55 -7.30 -24.04
N CYS A 45 -0.61 -7.56 -23.43
CA CYS A 45 -1.74 -6.63 -23.39
C CYS A 45 -1.40 -5.41 -22.51
N PRO A 46 -1.53 -4.17 -23.03
CA PRO A 46 -1.21 -2.96 -22.28
C PRO A 46 -2.14 -2.74 -21.08
N ILE A 47 -3.41 -3.15 -21.18
CA ILE A 47 -4.37 -3.06 -20.08
C ILE A 47 -3.99 -4.01 -18.95
N TYR A 48 -3.68 -5.27 -19.28
CA TYR A 48 -3.21 -6.24 -18.30
C TYR A 48 -1.94 -5.77 -17.58
N LYS A 49 -0.94 -5.28 -18.34
CA LYS A 49 0.29 -4.72 -17.76
C LYS A 49 -0.01 -3.57 -16.81
N ARG A 50 -0.85 -2.62 -17.21
CA ARG A 50 -1.22 -1.48 -16.37
C ARG A 50 -1.95 -1.91 -15.09
N MET A 51 -2.88 -2.85 -15.20
CA MET A 51 -3.59 -3.42 -14.06
C MET A 51 -2.63 -4.11 -13.09
N ARG A 52 -1.70 -4.93 -13.60
CA ARG A 52 -0.69 -5.62 -12.80
C ARG A 52 0.26 -4.64 -12.12
N SER A 53 0.70 -3.58 -12.79
CA SER A 53 1.53 -2.54 -12.18
C SER A 53 0.79 -1.80 -11.07
N ALA A 54 -0.45 -1.36 -11.30
CA ALA A 54 -1.24 -0.70 -10.26
C ALA A 54 -1.56 -1.63 -9.07
N GLY A 55 -1.81 -2.91 -9.34
CA GLY A 55 -2.00 -3.94 -8.31
C GLY A 55 -0.73 -4.23 -7.53
N ALA A 56 0.43 -4.29 -8.20
CA ALA A 56 1.72 -4.46 -7.55
C ALA A 56 2.03 -3.27 -6.63
N GLU A 57 1.78 -2.04 -7.08
CA GLU A 57 1.94 -0.83 -6.25
C GLU A 57 1.00 -0.85 -5.03
N LEU A 58 -0.24 -1.35 -5.18
CA LEU A 58 -1.13 -1.57 -4.03
C LEU A 58 -0.63 -2.64 -3.05
N TRP A 59 0.04 -3.67 -3.58
CA TRP A 59 0.51 -4.83 -2.82
C TRP A 59 1.93 -4.67 -2.28
N GLU A 60 2.65 -3.63 -2.70
CA GLU A 60 4.02 -3.36 -2.29
C GLU A 60 4.04 -3.06 -0.77
N LYS A 61 4.64 -3.99 -0.03
CA LYS A 61 4.52 -4.09 1.43
C LYS A 61 5.02 -2.84 2.15
N ASP A 62 6.02 -2.16 1.60
CA ASP A 62 6.61 -0.95 2.20
C ASP A 62 5.67 0.26 2.18
N THR A 63 4.57 0.21 1.42
CA THR A 63 3.53 1.25 1.39
C THR A 63 2.19 0.80 2.01
N ASN A 64 2.10 -0.46 2.45
CA ASN A 64 0.89 -0.97 3.07
C ASN A 64 0.84 -0.65 4.56
N ILE A 65 0.02 0.34 4.93
CA ILE A 65 -0.31 0.72 6.31
C ILE A 65 -0.49 -0.49 7.23
N GLU A 66 -1.23 -1.52 6.82
CA GLU A 66 -1.48 -2.70 7.68
C GLU A 66 -0.21 -3.51 7.95
N PHE A 67 0.65 -3.66 6.94
CA PHE A 67 1.94 -4.33 7.07
C PHE A 67 2.89 -3.54 7.96
N LEU A 68 2.97 -2.22 7.77
CA LEU A 68 3.80 -1.37 8.62
C LEU A 68 3.30 -1.41 10.07
N LEU A 69 1.98 -1.31 10.30
CA LEU A 69 1.41 -1.43 11.65
C LEU A 69 1.68 -2.80 12.30
N SER A 70 1.72 -3.89 11.52
CA SER A 70 2.02 -5.22 12.05
C SER A 70 3.47 -5.40 12.53
N LYS A 71 4.41 -4.53 12.09
CA LYS A 71 5.77 -4.48 12.65
C LYS A 71 5.78 -4.11 14.14
N GLY A 72 4.72 -3.44 14.61
CA GLY A 72 4.53 -3.07 16.00
C GLY A 72 5.71 -2.27 16.57
N LYS A 73 6.33 -2.76 17.65
CA LYS A 73 7.51 -2.13 18.28
C LYS A 73 8.76 -2.08 17.40
N LYS A 74 8.78 -2.77 16.26
CA LYS A 74 9.88 -2.72 15.28
C LYS A 74 9.72 -1.59 14.26
N LEU A 75 8.67 -0.78 14.36
CA LEU A 75 8.49 0.41 13.53
C LEU A 75 9.63 1.40 13.74
N THR A 76 10.24 1.84 12.66
CA THR A 76 11.24 2.90 12.64
C THR A 76 10.60 4.28 12.68
N ALA A 77 11.38 5.32 13.01
CA ALA A 77 10.91 6.69 13.01
C ALA A 77 10.38 7.14 11.63
N ASP A 78 11.06 6.78 10.55
CA ASP A 78 10.66 7.13 9.19
C ASP A 78 9.36 6.42 8.79
N GLU A 79 9.17 5.16 9.17
CA GLU A 79 7.93 4.43 8.91
C GLU A 79 6.74 5.01 9.69
N VAL A 80 6.97 5.51 10.91
CA VAL A 80 5.92 6.18 11.69
C VAL A 80 5.49 7.49 11.04
N LEU A 81 6.44 8.29 10.53
CA LEU A 81 6.11 9.50 9.78
C LEU A 81 5.39 9.17 8.47
N TYR A 82 5.87 8.17 7.74
CA TYR A 82 5.22 7.70 6.52
C TYR A 82 3.77 7.25 6.79
N LEU A 83 3.52 6.49 7.87
CA LEU A 83 2.18 6.09 8.28
C LEU A 83 1.26 7.30 8.50
N LEU A 84 1.74 8.36 9.15
CA LEU A 84 0.98 9.60 9.35
C LEU A 84 0.66 10.28 8.01
N GLU A 85 1.64 10.39 7.10
CA GLU A 85 1.46 10.98 5.77
C GLU A 85 0.45 10.20 4.91
N GLN A 86 0.44 8.87 5.03
CA GLN A 86 -0.52 8.01 4.33
C GLN A 86 -1.92 8.01 4.96
N GLY A 87 -2.11 8.71 6.09
CA GLY A 87 -3.39 8.87 6.76
C GLY A 87 -3.73 7.77 7.77
N ALA A 88 -2.74 7.02 8.26
CA ALA A 88 -2.96 6.13 9.39
C ALA A 88 -3.34 6.96 10.64
N THR A 89 -4.30 6.46 11.42
CA THR A 89 -4.76 7.20 12.59
C THR A 89 -3.72 7.14 13.70
N LYS A 90 -3.55 8.24 14.45
CA LYS A 90 -2.70 8.26 15.66
C LYS A 90 -3.03 7.11 16.62
N LYS A 91 -4.31 6.74 16.74
CA LYS A 91 -4.76 5.59 17.56
C LYS A 91 -4.21 4.25 17.06
N SER A 92 -4.22 4.01 15.74
CA SER A 92 -3.65 2.79 15.16
C SER A 92 -2.14 2.67 15.37
N ILE A 93 -1.41 3.78 15.20
CA ILE A 93 0.05 3.84 15.44
C ILE A 93 0.36 3.66 16.94
N GLN A 94 -0.41 4.31 17.82
CA GLN A 94 -0.30 4.14 19.27
C GLN A 94 -0.42 2.67 19.67
N HIS A 95 -1.43 1.98 19.13
CA HIS A 95 -1.67 0.56 19.39
C HIS A 95 -0.52 -0.30 18.87
N ALA A 96 -0.05 -0.07 17.64
CA ALA A 96 1.07 -0.79 17.05
C ALA A 96 2.36 -0.67 17.88
N LEU A 97 2.68 0.54 18.35
CA LEU A 97 3.86 0.80 19.19
C LEU A 97 3.70 0.28 20.64
N GLY A 98 2.51 -0.16 21.03
CA GLY A 98 2.22 -0.63 22.39
C GLY A 98 2.16 0.50 23.42
N PHE A 99 1.84 1.72 23.00
CA PHE A 99 1.66 2.86 23.89
C PHE A 99 0.28 2.81 24.56
N SER A 100 0.25 2.99 25.88
CA SER A 100 -0.97 2.91 26.68
C SER A 100 -1.80 4.19 26.62
N ASN A 101 -1.20 5.32 26.23
CA ASN A 101 -1.90 6.60 26.17
C ASN A 101 -1.36 7.53 25.06
N PRO A 102 -2.14 8.56 24.67
CA PRO A 102 -1.74 9.50 23.63
C PRO A 102 -0.50 10.34 23.96
N LYS A 103 -0.20 10.58 25.26
CA LYS A 103 0.97 11.39 25.65
C LYS A 103 2.28 10.70 25.27
N GLN A 104 2.35 9.38 25.40
CA GLN A 104 3.52 8.60 24.98
C GLN A 104 3.77 8.72 23.47
N LEU A 105 2.71 8.61 22.65
CA LEU A 105 2.82 8.80 21.21
C LEU A 105 3.28 10.22 20.87
N ASN A 106 2.68 11.24 21.48
CA ASN A 106 3.05 12.63 21.22
C ASN A 106 4.50 12.92 21.64
N GLY A 107 4.95 12.38 22.77
CA GLY A 107 6.35 12.48 23.21
C GLY A 107 7.32 11.83 22.22
N PHE A 108 6.97 10.64 21.71
CA PHE A 108 7.74 9.95 20.68
C PHE A 108 7.81 10.75 19.36
N LEU A 109 6.68 11.28 18.88
CA LEU A 109 6.64 12.11 17.67
C LEU A 109 7.47 13.40 17.82
N ASN A 110 7.39 14.05 18.99
CA ASN A 110 8.22 15.23 19.28
C ASN A 110 9.71 14.91 19.23
N ALA A 111 10.13 13.77 19.78
CA ALA A 111 11.53 13.33 19.72
C ALA A 111 11.99 13.09 18.27
N ILE A 112 11.14 12.51 17.42
CA ILE A 112 11.42 12.34 15.99
C ILE A 112 11.54 13.70 15.28
N TYR A 113 10.62 14.63 15.54
CA TYR A 113 10.67 15.93 14.90
C TYR A 113 11.89 16.75 15.30
N GLN A 114 12.27 16.68 16.58
CA GLN A 114 13.49 17.32 17.08
C GLN A 114 14.75 16.72 16.44
N SER A 115 14.85 15.39 16.29
CA SER A 115 16.00 14.76 15.65
C SER A 115 16.14 15.11 14.16
N LYS A 116 15.04 15.43 13.49
CA LYS A 116 15.01 15.93 12.10
C LYS A 116 15.13 17.45 11.97
N GLY A 117 15.22 18.19 13.08
CA GLY A 117 15.33 19.66 13.09
C GLY A 117 14.05 20.40 12.71
N TRP A 118 12.88 19.76 12.81
CA TRP A 118 11.60 20.37 12.49
C TRP A 118 11.02 21.11 13.70
N LYS A 119 10.49 22.32 13.48
CA LYS A 119 9.78 23.08 14.53
C LYS A 119 8.45 22.38 14.84
N THR A 120 8.23 22.06 16.11
CA THR A 120 7.07 21.31 16.63
C THR A 120 5.73 22.04 16.51
N ASP A 121 5.75 23.33 16.15
CA ASP A 121 4.58 24.23 16.24
C ASP A 121 3.55 24.06 15.10
N LYS A 122 3.68 23.03 14.26
CA LYS A 122 2.81 22.82 13.08
C LYS A 122 1.96 21.56 13.09
N VAL A 123 1.94 20.77 14.17
CA VAL A 123 1.22 19.48 14.18
C VAL A 123 0.31 19.35 15.40
N MET A 124 -0.64 20.27 15.53
CA MET A 124 -1.85 20.08 16.33
C MET A 124 -3.04 19.85 15.41
#